data_AF-A0A951YES5-F1
#
_entry.id   AF-A0A951YES5-F1
#
_cell.length_a   1.000
_cell.length_b   1.000
_cell.length_c   1.000
_cell.angle_alpha   90.00
_cell.angle_beta   90.00
_cell.angle_gamma   90.00
#
_symmetry.space_group_name_H-M   'P 1'
#
loop_
_entity.id
_entity.type
_entity.pdbx_description
1 polymer ?
#
loop_
_entity_poly.entity_id
_entity_poly.type
_entity_poly.pdbx_seq_one_letter_code
_entity_poly.pdbx_strand_id
1 'polypeptide(L)'
;MAKQNGTDNTAIIEQLRKIRWVDKYHTFGKIVPGVDTTPEKEQEIIIGLLEDCCTELIRLYLAKKPPTVAVIRTTILRYMDLISYANVSTENRDFGYELCWYIAEKTGISIRKYTETKVYGYWRVEDNRLKEVTKRGKKAKSK
;
A
#
# COMPACT_ATOMS: atom_id res chain seq x y z
N MET A 1 8.17 -17.90 -34.84
CA MET A 1 7.95 -18.45 -33.49
C MET A 1 7.65 -17.28 -32.55
N ALA A 2 6.44 -17.21 -32.01
CA ALA A 2 5.95 -16.06 -31.26
C ALA A 2 6.61 -15.97 -29.88
N LYS A 3 7.12 -14.78 -29.53
CA LYS A 3 7.61 -14.47 -28.19
C LYS A 3 6.42 -14.45 -27.21
N GLN A 4 6.29 -15.51 -26.42
CA GLN A 4 5.46 -15.51 -25.22
C GLN A 4 6.16 -14.66 -24.15
N ASN A 5 5.93 -13.36 -24.15
CA ASN A 5 6.16 -12.50 -22.99
C ASN A 5 4.80 -11.99 -22.51
N GLY A 6 3.93 -12.92 -22.10
CA GLY A 6 2.81 -12.57 -21.22
C GLY A 6 3.40 -12.44 -19.82
N THR A 7 3.69 -11.22 -19.37
CA THR A 7 3.86 -10.97 -17.93
C THR A 7 2.62 -11.51 -17.24
N ASP A 8 2.79 -12.60 -16.49
CA ASP A 8 1.67 -13.31 -15.90
C ASP A 8 1.10 -12.47 -14.74
N ASN A 9 0.14 -11.61 -15.09
CA ASN A 9 -0.58 -10.75 -14.14
C ASN A 9 -1.26 -11.57 -13.04
N THR A 10 -1.40 -12.90 -13.22
CA THR A 10 -1.94 -13.83 -12.24
C THR A 10 -1.27 -13.69 -10.87
N ALA A 11 0.06 -13.58 -10.82
CA ALA A 11 0.79 -13.43 -9.56
C ALA A 11 0.40 -12.14 -8.81
N ILE A 12 0.25 -11.02 -9.53
CA ILE A 12 -0.15 -9.73 -8.95
C ILE A 12 -1.62 -9.79 -8.50
N ILE A 13 -2.50 -10.37 -9.32
CA ILE A 13 -3.92 -10.54 -9.00
C ILE A 13 -4.09 -11.41 -7.75
N GLU A 14 -3.34 -12.50 -7.62
CA GLU A 14 -3.36 -13.35 -6.42
C GLU A 14 -2.88 -12.60 -5.18
N GLN A 15 -1.83 -11.79 -5.29
CA GLN A 15 -1.37 -10.95 -4.18
C GLN A 15 -2.44 -9.95 -3.75
N LEU A 16 -3.05 -9.23 -4.71
CA LEU A 16 -4.13 -8.29 -4.44
C LEU A 16 -5.35 -8.97 -3.82
N ARG A 17 -5.69 -10.19 -4.24
CA ARG A 17 -6.75 -10.99 -3.61
C ARG A 17 -6.38 -11.33 -2.16
N LYS A 18 -5.16 -11.78 -1.89
CA LYS A 18 -4.73 -12.08 -0.51
C LYS A 18 -4.82 -10.84 0.38
N ILE A 19 -4.35 -9.68 -0.11
CA ILE A 19 -4.41 -8.41 0.64
C ILE A 19 -5.86 -7.98 0.88
N ARG A 20 -6.73 -8.16 -0.11
CA ARG A 20 -8.14 -7.77 0.01
C ARG A 20 -8.84 -8.51 1.15
N TRP A 21 -8.64 -9.83 1.26
CA TRP A 21 -9.44 -10.67 2.16
C TRP A 21 -8.79 -10.97 3.52
N VAL A 22 -7.52 -10.58 3.72
CA VAL A 22 -6.87 -10.76 5.01
C VAL A 22 -7.46 -9.80 6.06
N ASP A 23 -7.51 -10.25 7.31
CA ASP A 23 -7.78 -9.37 8.45
C ASP A 23 -6.61 -8.39 8.60
N LYS A 24 -6.89 -7.13 8.28
CA LYS A 24 -5.87 -6.08 8.15
C LYS A 24 -5.34 -5.69 9.53
N TYR A 25 -6.18 -5.51 10.53
CA TYR A 25 -5.76 -5.09 11.87
C TYR A 25 -5.12 -6.23 12.64
N HIS A 26 -5.56 -7.48 12.44
CA HIS A 26 -4.87 -8.63 13.02
C HIS A 26 -3.48 -8.86 12.39
N THR A 27 -3.39 -8.77 11.07
CA THR A 27 -2.16 -9.10 10.33
C THR A 27 -1.13 -7.97 10.37
N PHE A 28 -1.61 -6.74 10.29
CA PHE A 28 -0.78 -5.55 10.13
C PHE A 28 -0.91 -4.57 11.29
N GLY A 29 -1.65 -4.86 12.37
CA GLY A 29 -1.82 -3.93 13.51
C GLY A 29 -0.52 -3.55 14.22
N LYS A 30 0.58 -4.27 13.98
CA LYS A 30 1.92 -3.91 14.48
C LYS A 30 2.61 -2.80 13.66
N ILE A 31 2.00 -2.37 12.56
CA ILE A 31 2.56 -1.34 11.68
C ILE A 31 2.48 0.05 12.33
N VAL A 32 1.33 0.38 12.92
CA VAL A 32 1.10 1.65 13.60
C VAL A 32 0.80 1.37 15.07
N PRO A 33 1.58 1.89 16.03
CA PRO A 33 1.30 1.73 17.45
C PRO A 33 -0.09 2.25 17.82
N GLY A 34 -0.85 1.47 18.59
CA GLY A 34 -2.18 1.85 19.10
C GLY A 34 -3.33 1.65 18.11
N VAL A 35 -3.06 1.26 16.87
CA VAL A 35 -4.11 1.03 15.85
C VAL A 35 -5.03 -0.15 16.22
N ASP A 36 -4.56 -1.08 17.04
CA ASP A 36 -5.33 -2.21 17.58
C ASP A 36 -6.48 -1.79 18.50
N THR A 37 -6.41 -0.58 19.06
CA THR A 37 -7.47 0.01 19.88
C THR A 37 -8.49 0.84 19.09
N THR A 38 -8.31 0.94 17.77
CA THR A 38 -9.19 1.73 16.89
C THR A 38 -10.64 1.20 16.97
N PRO A 39 -11.66 2.07 17.09
CA PRO A 39 -13.05 1.66 17.05
C PRO A 39 -13.40 0.89 15.78
N GLU A 40 -14.17 -0.20 15.88
CA GLU A 40 -14.52 -1.08 14.75
C GLU A 40 -15.10 -0.30 13.56
N LYS A 41 -15.98 0.68 13.81
CA LYS A 41 -16.55 1.56 12.76
C LYS A 41 -15.50 2.32 11.96
N GLU A 42 -14.41 2.75 12.59
CA GLU A 42 -13.31 3.40 11.89
C GLU A 42 -12.46 2.37 11.13
N GLN A 43 -12.28 1.18 11.69
CA GLN A 43 -11.59 0.09 11.02
C GLN A 43 -12.31 -0.28 9.71
N GLU A 44 -13.63 -0.42 9.75
CA GLU A 44 -14.48 -0.72 8.59
C GLU A 44 -14.29 0.29 7.45
N ILE A 45 -14.17 1.59 7.76
CA ILE A 45 -13.95 2.65 6.76
C ILE A 45 -12.63 2.42 6.02
N ILE A 46 -11.53 2.20 6.76
CA ILE A 46 -10.21 1.98 6.16
C ILE A 46 -10.15 0.64 5.43
N ILE A 47 -10.75 -0.41 5.98
CA ILE A 47 -10.87 -1.72 5.33
C ILE A 47 -11.57 -1.56 3.98
N GLY A 48 -12.72 -0.89 3.95
CA GLY A 48 -13.49 -0.66 2.73
C GLY A 48 -12.66 0.03 1.65
N LEU A 49 -11.97 1.13 2.00
CA LEU A 49 -11.11 1.86 1.06
C LEU A 49 -9.97 0.99 0.49
N LEU A 50 -9.33 0.18 1.33
CA LEU A 50 -8.26 -0.71 0.90
C LEU A 50 -8.75 -1.87 0.03
N GLU A 51 -9.92 -2.42 0.34
CA GLU A 51 -10.54 -3.48 -0.46
C GLU A 51 -11.02 -2.97 -1.81
N ASP A 52 -11.56 -1.77 -1.85
CA ASP A 52 -11.94 -1.08 -3.08
C ASP A 52 -10.71 -0.80 -3.94
N CYS A 53 -9.60 -0.35 -3.33
CA CYS A 53 -8.32 -0.19 -4.02
C CYS A 53 -7.86 -1.50 -4.67
N CYS A 54 -7.83 -2.59 -3.91
CA CYS A 54 -7.47 -3.91 -4.43
C CYS A 54 -8.42 -4.36 -5.54
N THR A 55 -9.72 -4.14 -5.38
CA THR A 55 -10.74 -4.53 -6.35
C THR A 55 -10.56 -3.80 -7.68
N GLU A 56 -10.31 -2.49 -7.64
CA GLU A 56 -10.06 -1.71 -8.85
C GLU A 56 -8.77 -2.13 -9.55
N LEU A 57 -7.69 -2.34 -8.79
CA LEU A 57 -6.43 -2.83 -9.34
C LEU A 57 -6.58 -4.21 -9.98
N ILE A 58 -7.30 -5.13 -9.34
CA ILE A 58 -7.60 -6.46 -9.93
C ILE A 58 -8.36 -6.30 -11.25
N ARG A 59 -9.38 -5.43 -11.32
CA ARG A 59 -10.12 -5.16 -12.56
C ARG A 59 -9.20 -4.65 -13.67
N LEU A 60 -8.28 -3.75 -13.33
CA LEU A 60 -7.29 -3.22 -14.27
C LEU A 60 -6.37 -4.34 -14.81
N TYR A 61 -5.88 -5.23 -13.95
CA TYR A 61 -5.01 -6.34 -14.35
C TYR A 61 -5.73 -7.47 -15.11
N LEU A 62 -7.05 -7.63 -14.91
CA LEU A 62 -7.91 -8.57 -15.65
C LEU A 62 -8.33 -8.04 -17.03
N ALA A 63 -8.10 -6.76 -17.33
CA ALA A 63 -8.48 -6.18 -18.61
C ALA A 63 -7.69 -6.82 -19.78
N LYS A 64 -8.30 -6.83 -20.96
CA LYS A 64 -7.70 -7.39 -22.20
C LYS A 64 -6.33 -6.79 -22.53
N LYS A 65 -6.10 -5.54 -22.13
CA LYS A 65 -4.81 -4.85 -22.26
C LYS A 65 -4.24 -4.65 -20.85
N PRO A 66 -2.95 -4.99 -20.61
CA PRO A 66 -2.30 -4.71 -19.34
C PRO A 66 -2.38 -3.22 -18.98
N PRO A 67 -2.62 -2.88 -17.70
CA PRO A 67 -2.67 -1.49 -17.27
C PRO A 67 -1.27 -0.86 -17.32
N THR A 68 -1.22 0.45 -17.58
CA THR A 68 0.04 1.18 -17.54
C THR A 68 0.45 1.46 -16.09
N VAL A 69 1.76 1.62 -15.87
CA VAL A 69 2.32 2.07 -14.59
C VAL A 69 1.65 3.35 -14.08
N ALA A 70 1.30 4.27 -14.99
CA ALA A 70 0.63 5.51 -14.64
C ALA A 70 -0.79 5.26 -14.11
N VAL A 71 -1.56 4.37 -14.76
CA VAL A 71 -2.93 4.03 -14.33
C VAL A 71 -2.92 3.38 -12.95
N ILE A 72 -2.05 2.38 -12.72
CA ILE A 72 -1.93 1.72 -11.42
C ILE A 72 -1.56 2.73 -10.33
N ARG A 73 -0.57 3.59 -10.60
CA ARG A 73 -0.14 4.64 -9.68
C ARG A 73 -1.28 5.59 -9.34
N THR A 74 -1.98 6.11 -10.34
CA THR A 74 -3.07 7.07 -10.14
C THR A 74 -4.19 6.45 -9.31
N THR A 75 -4.53 5.18 -9.56
CA THR A 75 -5.51 4.45 -8.74
C THR A 75 -5.06 4.40 -7.28
N ILE A 76 -3.81 4.00 -6.99
CA ILE A 76 -3.32 3.92 -5.60
C ILE A 76 -3.31 5.30 -4.93
N LEU A 77 -2.78 6.32 -5.60
CA LEU A 77 -2.74 7.69 -5.05
C LEU A 77 -4.14 8.22 -4.75
N ARG A 78 -5.13 7.93 -5.60
CA ARG A 78 -6.52 8.32 -5.34
C ARG A 78 -7.06 7.69 -4.05
N TYR A 79 -6.76 6.42 -3.77
CA TYR A 79 -7.18 5.78 -2.51
C TYR A 79 -6.40 6.30 -1.31
N MET A 80 -5.12 6.65 -1.47
CA MET A 80 -4.36 7.35 -0.43
C MET A 80 -5.00 8.71 -0.09
N ASP A 81 -5.44 9.47 -1.10
CA ASP A 81 -6.14 10.73 -0.88
C ASP A 81 -7.48 10.50 -0.15
N LEU A 82 -8.27 9.51 -0.57
CA LEU A 82 -9.52 9.15 0.13
C LEU A 82 -9.27 8.79 1.60
N ILE A 83 -8.17 8.10 1.90
CA ILE A 83 -7.76 7.78 3.27
C ILE A 83 -7.38 9.05 4.06
N SER A 84 -6.65 10.02 3.49
CA SER A 84 -6.35 11.28 4.21
C SER A 84 -7.59 12.03 4.65
N TYR A 85 -8.65 12.01 3.84
CA TYR A 85 -9.88 12.74 4.12
C TYR A 85 -10.91 11.89 4.87
N ALA A 86 -10.59 10.63 5.20
CA ALA A 86 -11.48 9.77 5.97
C ALA A 86 -11.69 10.32 7.39
N ASN A 87 -12.95 10.28 7.83
CA ASN A 87 -13.34 10.70 9.18
C ASN A 87 -13.03 9.59 10.20
N VAL A 88 -11.75 9.35 10.41
CA VAL A 88 -11.19 8.40 11.37
C VAL A 88 -10.04 9.05 12.15
N SER A 89 -9.59 8.41 13.21
CA SER A 89 -8.40 8.77 13.98
C SER A 89 -7.14 8.85 13.10
N THR A 90 -6.15 9.61 13.57
CA THR A 90 -4.91 9.82 12.82
C THR A 90 -4.13 8.52 12.65
N GLU A 91 -4.06 7.71 13.72
CA GLU A 91 -3.44 6.39 13.74
C GLU A 91 -4.05 5.48 12.67
N ASN A 92 -5.37 5.54 12.52
CA ASN A 92 -6.08 4.72 11.56
C ASN A 92 -5.91 5.22 10.11
N ARG A 93 -5.82 6.54 9.90
CA ARG A 93 -5.42 7.11 8.60
C ARG A 93 -4.01 6.67 8.23
N ASP A 94 -3.05 6.82 9.14
CA ASP A 94 -1.65 6.45 8.93
C ASP A 94 -1.53 4.96 8.60
N PHE A 95 -2.31 4.12 9.29
CA PHE A 95 -2.39 2.70 9.00
C PHE A 95 -2.90 2.40 7.57
N GLY A 96 -3.97 3.08 7.15
CA GLY A 96 -4.46 2.98 5.77
C GLY A 96 -3.42 3.42 4.74
N TYR A 97 -2.69 4.50 5.02
CA TYR A 97 -1.60 5.01 4.19
C TYR A 97 -0.49 3.97 4.00
N GLU A 98 -0.03 3.35 5.09
CA GLU A 98 1.00 2.30 5.04
C GLU A 98 0.54 1.09 4.23
N LEU A 99 -0.74 0.70 4.33
CA LEU A 99 -1.28 -0.39 3.51
C LEU A 99 -1.39 -0.04 2.02
N CYS A 100 -1.64 1.22 1.66
CA CYS A 100 -1.54 1.66 0.26
C CYS A 100 -0.10 1.59 -0.28
N TRP A 101 0.90 1.91 0.55
CA TRP A 101 2.32 1.72 0.18
C TRP A 101 2.63 0.24 -0.05
N TYR A 102 2.14 -0.63 0.83
CA TYR A 102 2.31 -2.07 0.69
C TYR A 102 1.67 -2.60 -0.61
N ILE A 103 0.46 -2.14 -0.95
CA ILE A 103 -0.21 -2.46 -2.23
C ILE A 103 0.64 -1.98 -3.43
N ALA A 104 1.21 -0.77 -3.36
CA ALA A 104 2.08 -0.26 -4.42
C ALA A 104 3.33 -1.14 -4.62
N GLU A 105 3.96 -1.57 -3.53
CA GLU A 105 5.10 -2.49 -3.58
C GLU A 105 4.72 -3.81 -4.26
N LYS A 106 3.57 -4.41 -3.88
CA LYS A 106 3.11 -5.69 -4.45
C LYS A 106 2.67 -5.60 -5.90
N THR A 107 2.29 -4.41 -6.35
CA THR A 107 2.03 -4.15 -7.78
C THR A 107 3.28 -3.70 -8.55
N GLY A 108 4.46 -3.65 -7.92
CA GLY A 108 5.70 -3.25 -8.56
C GLY A 108 5.80 -1.75 -8.87
N ILE A 109 4.97 -0.91 -8.22
CA ILE A 109 4.90 0.53 -8.45
C ILE A 109 5.64 1.28 -7.35
N SER A 110 6.53 2.19 -7.76
CA SER A 110 7.13 3.17 -6.86
C SER A 110 6.34 4.48 -6.90
N ILE A 111 5.77 4.89 -5.76
CA ILE A 111 5.00 6.14 -5.61
C ILE A 111 5.73 7.24 -4.80
N ARG A 112 7.00 6.97 -4.39
CA ARG A 112 7.88 7.83 -3.56
C ARG A 112 8.11 9.27 -4.01
N LYS A 113 7.88 9.61 -5.28
CA LYS A 113 8.15 10.96 -5.83
C LYS A 113 6.89 11.83 -5.95
N TYR A 114 5.72 11.28 -5.63
CA TYR A 114 4.43 11.88 -5.99
C TYR A 114 3.54 12.18 -4.77
N THR A 115 4.03 11.93 -3.55
CA THR A 115 3.37 12.33 -2.31
C THR A 115 4.15 13.50 -1.71
N GLU A 116 3.63 14.72 -1.85
CA GLU A 116 4.23 15.95 -1.27
C GLU A 116 4.09 15.98 0.27
N THR A 117 3.14 15.22 0.80
CA THR A 117 2.98 14.96 2.23
C THR A 117 4.07 13.99 2.69
N LYS A 118 5.04 14.50 3.47
CA LYS A 118 6.02 13.67 4.19
C LYS A 118 5.29 12.71 5.12
N VAL A 119 5.03 11.48 4.67
CA VAL A 119 4.67 10.38 5.55
C VAL A 119 5.93 10.02 6.34
N TYR A 120 5.80 10.08 7.67
CA TYR A 120 6.85 9.81 8.63
C TYR A 120 7.38 8.38 8.47
N GLY A 121 8.70 8.21 8.59
CA GLY A 121 9.30 6.92 8.89
C GLY A 121 9.32 5.92 7.73
N TYR A 122 10.51 5.67 7.20
CA TYR A 122 10.72 4.56 6.30
C TYR A 122 10.52 3.25 7.05
N TRP A 123 9.72 2.32 6.54
CA TRP A 123 9.71 0.93 7.03
C TRP A 123 10.16 -0.02 5.91
N ARG A 124 10.95 -1.02 6.29
CA ARG A 124 11.28 -2.18 5.45
C ARG A 124 10.58 -3.39 6.05
N VAL A 125 9.79 -4.10 5.26
CA VAL A 125 9.25 -5.40 5.67
C VAL A 125 10.40 -6.41 5.56
N GLU A 126 10.91 -6.87 6.70
CA GLU A 126 11.85 -8.00 6.81
C GLU A 126 11.23 -9.03 7.76
N ASP A 127 11.12 -10.29 7.33
CA ASP A 127 10.61 -11.41 8.13
C ASP A 127 9.21 -11.18 8.75
N ASN A 128 8.24 -10.72 7.96
CA ASN A 128 6.87 -10.41 8.40
C ASN A 128 6.79 -9.40 9.58
N ARG A 129 7.81 -8.57 9.75
CA ARG A 129 7.83 -7.46 10.72
C ARG A 129 8.27 -6.19 10.02
N LEU A 130 7.66 -5.06 10.37
CA LEU A 130 8.18 -3.76 9.96
C LEU A 130 9.41 -3.43 10.79
N LYS A 131 10.52 -3.15 10.11
CA LYS A 131 11.70 -2.54 10.71
C LYS A 131 11.80 -1.09 10.30
N GLU A 132 12.02 -0.23 11.28
CA GLU A 132 12.26 1.20 11.07
C GLU A 132 13.57 1.35 10.29
N VAL A 133 13.51 1.92 9.09
CA VAL A 133 14.71 2.37 8.40
C VAL A 133 14.99 3.79 8.87
N THR A 134 15.62 3.89 10.04
CA THR A 134 16.33 5.10 10.41
C THR A 134 17.34 5.40 9.30
N LYS A 135 17.05 6.40 8.47
CA LYS A 135 17.96 6.74 7.38
C LYS A 135 19.20 7.39 7.97
N ARG A 136 20.24 6.57 8.08
CA ARG A 136 21.66 6.79 7.72
C ARG A 136 22.27 8.14 8.12
N GLY A 137 23.15 8.05 9.12
CA GLY A 137 24.46 8.69 9.24
C GLY A 137 24.70 9.98 8.46
N LYS A 138 25.08 11.02 9.23
CA LYS A 138 25.92 12.14 8.77
C LYS A 138 26.84 11.67 7.63
N LYS A 139 26.77 12.31 6.46
CA LYS A 139 27.96 12.37 5.60
C LYS A 139 29.06 12.97 6.46
N ALA A 140 30.01 12.14 6.91
CA ALA A 140 31.30 12.65 7.31
C ALA A 140 31.84 13.42 6.08
N LYS A 141 31.98 14.74 6.22
CA LYS A 141 32.79 15.50 5.28
C LYS A 141 34.20 14.92 5.43
N SER A 142 34.67 14.16 4.45
CA SER A 142 36.12 13.97 4.31
C SER A 142 36.69 15.34 3.98
N LYS A 143 37.53 15.84 4.86
CA LYS A 143 38.50 16.88 4.54
C LYS A 143 39.86 16.31 4.92
#